data_AF-A0A392QF46-F1
#
_entry.id   AF-A0A392QF46-F1
#
_cell.length_a   1.000
_cell.length_b   1.000
_cell.length_c   1.000
_cell.angle_alpha   90.00
_cell.angle_beta   90.00
_cell.angle_gamma   90.00
#
_symmetry.space_group_name_H-M   'P 1'
#
loop_
_entity.id
_entity.type
_entity.pdbx_description
1 polymer ?
#
loop_
_entity_poly.entity_id
_entity_poly.type
_entity_poly.pdbx_seq_one_letter_code
_entity_poly.pdbx_strand_id
1 'polypeptide(L)' 'EKIVIPKTLPFITLLGDARDRPTITGNDTASVTGSDGALLRTFNSATVAVNASYFIAINIKFEGK' A
#
# COMPACT_ATOMS: atom_id res chain seq x y z
N GLU A 1 7.25 -5.77 0.86
CA GLU A 1 6.72 -5.75 -0.52
C GLU A 1 5.90 -4.48 -0.68
N LYS A 2 5.97 -3.81 -1.82
CA LYS A 2 5.23 -2.56 -2.07
C LYS A 2 4.20 -2.81 -3.16
N ILE A 3 2.93 -2.65 -2.84
CA ILE A 3 1.83 -2.84 -3.80
C ILE A 3 1.49 -1.49 -4.42
N VAL A 4 1.48 -1.43 -5.75
CA VAL A 4 1.07 -0.24 -6.50
C VAL A 4 -0.07 -0.60 -7.44
N ILE A 5 -1.23 0.03 -7.25
CA ILE A 5 -2.37 -0.09 -8.16
C ILE A 5 -2.36 1.15 -9.07
N PRO A 6 -1.94 1.01 -10.34
CA PRO A 6 -1.82 2.13 -11.26
C PRO A 6 -3.19 2.63 -11.73
N LYS A 7 -3.22 3.88 -12.21
CA LYS A 7 -4.41 4.53 -12.80
C LYS A 7 -5.05 3.76 -13.95
N THR A 8 -4.26 2.97 -14.65
CA THR A 8 -4.68 2.13 -15.77
C THR A 8 -5.48 0.90 -15.33
N LEU A 9 -5.60 0.64 -14.01
CA LEU A 9 -6.36 -0.47 -13.43
C LEU A 9 -7.49 0.03 -12.52
N PRO A 10 -8.56 0.62 -13.08
CA PRO A 10 -9.74 0.97 -12.31
C PRO A 10 -10.54 -0.28 -11.90
N PHE A 11 -11.49 -0.11 -10.98
CA PHE A 11 -12.44 -1.14 -10.53
C PHE A 11 -11.82 -2.37 -9.86
N ILE A 12 -10.63 -2.22 -9.26
CA ILE A 12 -10.01 -3.28 -8.47
C ILE A 12 -10.70 -3.41 -7.11
N THR A 13 -11.06 -4.63 -6.75
CA THR A 13 -11.55 -4.97 -5.40
C THR A 13 -10.60 -5.97 -4.75
N LEU A 14 -10.14 -5.65 -3.54
CA LEU A 14 -9.50 -6.61 -2.64
C LEU A 14 -10.55 -7.12 -1.64
N LEU A 15 -10.82 -8.42 -1.66
CA LEU A 15 -11.79 -9.06 -0.78
C LEU A 15 -11.10 -10.08 0.11
N GLY A 16 -11.03 -9.78 1.40
CA GLY A 16 -10.54 -10.68 2.44
C GLY A 16 -11.65 -11.52 3.06
N ASP A 17 -11.25 -12.59 3.73
CA ASP A 17 -12.15 -13.35 4.60
C ASP A 17 -12.55 -12.49 5.81
N ALA A 18 -13.83 -12.53 6.18
CA ALA A 18 -14.36 -11.71 7.27
C ALA A 18 -13.93 -12.19 8.66
N ARG A 19 -13.72 -13.51 8.81
CA ARG A 19 -13.33 -14.21 10.05
C ARG A 19 -11.82 -14.20 10.23
N ASP A 20 -11.06 -14.37 9.15
CA ASP A 20 -9.60 -14.30 9.14
C ASP A 20 -9.11 -13.23 8.15
N ARG A 21 -9.10 -11.99 8.61
CA ARG A 21 -8.80 -10.83 7.77
C ARG A 21 -7.31 -10.83 7.39
N PRO A 22 -6.96 -10.87 6.10
CA PRO A 22 -5.56 -10.77 5.69
C PRO A 22 -4.99 -9.41 6.04
N THR A 23 -3.71 -9.39 6.44
CA THR A 23 -2.95 -8.16 6.67
C THR A 23 -1.93 -7.97 5.57
N ILE A 24 -1.96 -6.81 4.91
CA ILE A 24 -0.92 -6.35 4.00
C ILE A 24 0.06 -5.49 4.80
N THR A 25 1.30 -5.94 4.90
CA THR A 25 2.38 -5.26 5.66
C THR A 25 3.52 -4.81 4.76
N GLY A 26 4.11 -3.67 5.09
CA GLY A 26 5.31 -3.15 4.43
C GLY A 26 6.32 -2.67 5.45
N ASN A 27 7.60 -2.87 5.15
CA ASN A 27 8.73 -2.58 6.04
C ASN A 27 9.42 -1.24 5.69
N ASP A 28 8.82 -0.40 4.85
CA ASP A 28 9.45 0.85 4.41
C ASP A 28 9.16 1.98 5.41
N THR A 29 10.08 2.23 6.32
CA THR A 29 10.02 3.40 7.21
C THR A 29 10.41 4.66 6.43
N ALA A 30 9.68 5.78 6.61
CA ALA A 30 9.99 7.08 5.99
C ALA A 30 11.39 7.65 6.36
N SER A 31 12.07 7.04 7.33
CA SER A 31 13.42 7.38 7.78
C SER A 31 14.54 6.69 7.00
N VAL A 32 14.25 5.82 6.03
CA VAL A 32 15.29 5.28 5.16
C VAL A 32 15.74 6.40 4.22
N THR A 33 17.02 6.73 4.24
CA THR A 33 17.64 7.67 3.31
C THR A 33 17.57 7.06 1.91
N GLY A 34 17.02 7.79 0.94
CA GLY A 34 17.14 7.40 -0.46
C GLY A 34 18.61 7.29 -0.87
N SER A 35 18.90 6.55 -1.95
CA SER A 35 20.25 6.44 -2.52
C SER A 35 20.84 7.78 -3.00
N ASP A 36 20.03 8.83 -2.99
CA ASP A 36 20.34 10.24 -3.31
C ASP A 36 20.57 11.12 -2.06
N GLY A 37 20.51 10.54 -0.84
CA GLY A 37 20.68 11.27 0.41
C GLY A 37 19.45 12.10 0.83
N ALA A 38 18.35 12.04 0.07
CA ALA A 38 17.10 12.69 0.41
C ALA A 38 16.25 11.80 1.32
N LEU A 39 15.54 12.42 2.28
CA LEU A 39 14.49 11.73 3.05
C LEU A 39 13.45 11.17 2.07
N LEU A 40 13.10 9.89 2.23
CA LEU A 40 11.95 9.32 1.52
C LEU A 40 10.71 10.10 1.95
N ARG A 41 10.22 10.97 1.07
CA ARG A 41 8.93 11.66 1.26
C ARG A 41 7.86 10.61 1.53
N THR A 42 6.84 10.94 2.32
CA THR A 42 5.78 10.02 2.83
C THR A 42 5.11 9.14 1.76
N PHE A 43 5.15 9.54 0.48
CA PHE A 43 4.72 8.74 -0.66
C PHE A 43 5.58 7.48 -0.92
N ASN A 44 6.87 7.53 -0.56
CA ASN A 44 7.80 6.45 -0.81
C ASN A 44 7.73 5.34 0.25
N SER A 45 7.28 5.65 1.47
CA SER A 45 7.06 4.66 2.56
C SER A 45 5.71 3.94 2.50
N ALA A 46 4.84 4.29 1.54
CA ALA A 46 3.53 3.67 1.43
C ALA A 46 3.65 2.17 1.09
N THR A 47 3.15 1.31 1.99
CA THR A 47 3.05 -0.15 1.79
C THR A 47 2.12 -0.49 0.61
N VAL A 48 1.03 0.29 0.49
CA VAL A 48 0.07 0.20 -0.61
C VAL A 48 -0.18 1.60 -1.16
N ALA A 49 0.05 1.78 -2.46
CA ALA A 49 -0.26 3.01 -3.18
C ALA A 49 -1.37 2.73 -4.21
N VAL A 50 -2.51 3.40 -4.07
CA VAL A 50 -3.65 3.25 -4.96
C VAL A 50 -3.85 4.53 -5.76
N ASN A 51 -3.55 4.46 -7.04
CA ASN A 51 -3.69 5.56 -7.98
C ASN A 51 -4.81 5.31 -9.00
N ALA A 52 -5.87 4.59 -8.60
CA ALA A 52 -6.94 4.13 -9.49
C ALA A 52 -8.33 4.59 -9.04
N SER A 53 -9.23 4.77 -10.01
CA SER A 53 -10.64 5.03 -9.74
C SER A 53 -11.37 3.75 -9.34
N TYR A 54 -12.37 3.89 -8.44
CA TYR A 54 -13.24 2.78 -8.01
C TYR A 54 -12.50 1.62 -7.33
N PHE A 55 -11.44 1.91 -6.59
CA PHE A 55 -10.80 0.91 -5.74
C PHE A 55 -11.66 0.62 -4.50
N ILE A 56 -11.80 -0.65 -4.17
CA ILE A 56 -12.51 -1.12 -2.97
C ILE A 56 -11.63 -2.12 -2.23
N ALA A 57 -11.58 -2.02 -0.90
CA ALA A 57 -10.98 -3.02 -0.02
C ALA A 57 -11.98 -3.41 1.06
N ILE A 58 -12.27 -4.71 1.18
CA ILE A 58 -13.25 -5.25 2.13
C ILE A 58 -12.56 -6.34 2.96
N ASN A 59 -12.70 -6.27 4.28
CA ASN A 59 -12.11 -7.22 5.22
C ASN A 59 -10.57 -7.37 5.12
N ILE A 60 -9.86 -6.32 4.68
CA ILE A 60 -8.40 -6.27 4.61
C ILE A 60 -7.87 -5.35 5.72
N LYS A 61 -6.74 -5.71 6.33
CA LYS A 61 -5.96 -4.83 7.21
C LYS A 61 -4.74 -4.30 6.46
N PHE A 62 -4.44 -3.01 6.64
CA PHE A 62 -3.22 -2.40 6.13
C PHE A 62 -2.40 -1.93 7.34
N GLU A 63 -1.15 -2.39 7.42
CA GLU A 63 -0.24 -2.05 8.51
C GLU A 63 1.08 -1.57 7.91
N GLY A 64 1.48 -0.34 8.25
CA GLY A 64 2.84 0.16 8.01
C GLY A 64 3.68 0.00 9.28
N LYS A 65 5.00 -0.15 9.12
CA LYS A 65 5.97 -0.02 10.21
C LYS A 65 6.52 1.38 10.34
#